data_AF-A0A952VEQ5-F1
#
_entry.id   AF-A0A952VEQ5-F1
#
_cell.length_a   1.000
_cell.length_b   1.000
_cell.length_c   1.000
_cell.angle_alpha   90.00
_cell.angle_beta   90.00
_cell.angle_gamma   90.00
#
_symmetry.space_group_name_H-M   'P 1'
#
loop_
_entity.id
_entity.type
_entity.pdbx_description
1 polymer ?
#
loop_
_entity_poly.entity_id
_entity_poly.type
_entity_poly.pdbx_seq_one_letter_code
_entity_poly.pdbx_strand_id
1 'polypeptide(L)' 'MSEEAVQTAEAAEESPASHDEVHYQAVEKDGSVTAIWEMQGQKHLRTIDPRSSEGKQILALFETAA' A
#
# COMPACT_ATOMS: atom_id res chain seq x y z
N MET A 1 23.11 -21.29 -17.61
CA MET A 1 21.86 -21.92 -17.17
C MET A 1 21.42 -21.10 -15.97
N SER A 2 20.76 -19.96 -16.23
CA SER A 2 19.31 -19.75 -16.03
C SER A 2 19.05 -19.61 -14.53
N GLU A 3 18.60 -18.47 -13.98
CA GLU A 3 17.58 -17.54 -14.45
C GLU A 3 17.87 -16.10 -13.98
N GLU A 4 17.76 -15.15 -14.91
CA GLU A 4 17.21 -13.84 -14.62
C GLU A 4 15.67 -13.96 -14.61
N ALA A 5 15.02 -13.18 -13.74
CA ALA A 5 13.96 -12.23 -14.09
C ALA A 5 12.75 -12.26 -13.13
N VAL A 6 12.60 -11.10 -12.47
CA VAL A 6 11.37 -10.44 -12.02
C VAL A 6 10.45 -11.15 -11.03
N GLN A 7 10.52 -10.70 -9.78
CA GLN A 7 9.30 -10.47 -9.01
C GLN A 7 9.43 -9.13 -8.27
N THR A 8 8.91 -8.11 -8.96
CA THR A 8 8.19 -6.93 -8.47
C THR A 8 8.65 -6.34 -7.14
N ALA A 9 9.22 -5.13 -7.26
CA ALA A 9 9.21 -4.14 -6.20
C ALA A 9 7.77 -3.94 -5.70
N GLU A 10 7.47 -4.49 -4.53
CA GLU A 10 6.35 -4.02 -3.71
C GLU A 10 6.98 -3.25 -2.56
N ALA A 11 6.79 -1.94 -2.62
CA ALA A 11 7.24 -0.99 -1.64
C ALA A 11 6.59 -1.27 -0.28
N ALA A 12 7.42 -1.61 0.71
CA ALA A 12 7.34 -1.04 2.04
C ALA A 12 8.54 -1.57 2.83
N GLU A 13 9.43 -0.67 3.19
CA GLU A 13 10.45 -0.90 4.19
C GLU A 13 9.78 -1.41 5.47
N GLU A 14 9.84 -2.72 5.75
CA GLU A 14 9.54 -3.28 7.06
C GLU A 14 10.63 -2.84 8.05
N SER A 15 10.56 -1.56 8.44
CA SER A 15 11.10 -1.12 9.72
C SER A 15 10.27 -1.79 10.82
N PRO A 16 10.88 -2.33 11.89
CA PRO A 16 10.13 -2.96 12.96
C PRO A 16 9.18 -1.94 13.58
N ALA A 17 7.89 -2.14 13.29
CA ALA A 17 6.75 -1.34 13.67
C ALA A 17 6.92 -0.63 15.02
N SER A 18 7.06 0.69 14.97
CA SER A 18 6.60 1.50 16.09
C SER A 18 5.10 1.23 16.19
N HIS A 19 4.65 0.61 17.28
CA HIS A 19 3.28 0.10 17.46
C HIS A 19 2.16 1.14 17.30
N ASP A 20 2.50 2.40 17.09
CA ASP A 20 1.58 3.54 16.98
C ASP A 20 1.55 4.19 15.58
N GLU A 21 2.41 3.77 14.64
CA GLU A 21 2.49 4.39 13.31
C GLU A 21 1.33 3.95 12.39
N VAL A 22 0.67 4.93 11.77
CA VAL A 22 -0.38 4.73 10.78
C VAL A 22 0.27 4.56 9.40
N HIS A 23 -0.02 3.45 8.74
CA HIS A 23 0.40 3.16 7.38
C HIS A 23 -0.81 2.79 6.50
N TYR A 24 -0.66 2.91 5.19
CA TYR A 24 -1.71 2.60 4.22
C TYR A 24 -1.31 1.40 3.38
N GLN A 25 -2.25 0.49 3.11
CA GLN A 25 -2.02 -0.67 2.26
C GLN A 25 -3.05 -0.70 1.13
N ALA A 26 -2.61 -0.63 -0.11
CA ALA A 26 -3.47 -0.71 -1.29
C ALA A 26 -3.80 -2.18 -1.62
N VAL A 27 -5.08 -2.50 -1.74
CA VAL A 27 -5.57 -3.83 -2.13
C VAL A 27 -5.88 -3.82 -3.61
N GLU A 28 -5.03 -4.47 -4.39
CA GLU A 28 -5.19 -4.60 -5.84
C GLU A 28 -5.91 -5.89 -6.21
N LYS A 29 -6.81 -5.78 -7.18
CA LYS A 29 -7.48 -6.92 -7.80
C LYS A 29 -7.59 -6.68 -9.29
N ASP A 30 -7.22 -7.68 -10.09
CA ASP A 30 -7.27 -7.60 -11.56
C ASP A 30 -6.48 -6.39 -12.12
N GLY A 31 -5.38 -5.99 -11.44
CA GLY A 31 -4.55 -4.85 -11.83
C GLY A 31 -5.16 -3.47 -11.53
N SER A 32 -6.18 -3.40 -10.68
CA SER A 32 -6.78 -2.14 -10.21
C SER A 32 -6.87 -2.11 -8.69
N VAL A 33 -6.52 -0.98 -8.07
CA VAL A 33 -6.74 -0.77 -6.64
C VAL A 33 -8.24 -0.76 -6.36
N THR A 34 -8.68 -1.68 -5.50
CA THR A 34 -10.10 -1.85 -5.13
C THR A 34 -10.43 -1.28 -3.77
N ALA A 35 -9.44 -1.23 -2.87
CA ALA A 35 -9.58 -0.69 -1.53
C ALA A 35 -8.22 -0.22 -1.03
N ILE A 36 -8.22 0.73 -0.09
CA ILE A 36 -7.02 1.12 0.63
C ILE A 36 -7.30 0.92 2.11
N TRP A 37 -6.45 0.20 2.82
CA TRP A 37 -6.57 -0.03 4.25
C TRP A 37 -5.72 0.96 5.01
N GLU A 38 -6.33 1.71 5.90
CA GLU A 38 -5.62 2.46 6.93
C GLU A 38 -5.35 1.50 8.09
N MET A 39 -4.08 1.30 8.39
CA MET A 39 -3.60 0.35 9.36
C MET A 39 -2.77 1.09 10.42
N GLN A 40 -2.88 0.72 11.68
CA GLN A 40 -2.02 1.21 12.76
C GLN A 40 -1.29 0.04 13.39
N GLY A 41 0.03 -0.02 13.23
CA GLY A 41 0.80 -1.21 13.58
C GLY A 41 0.30 -2.43 12.79
N GLN A 42 -0.33 -3.41 13.45
CA GLN A 42 -0.95 -4.57 12.78
C GLN A 42 -2.50 -4.50 12.71
N LYS A 43 -3.11 -3.43 13.21
CA LYS A 43 -4.56 -3.32 13.34
C LYS A 43 -5.15 -2.55 12.15
N HIS A 44 -6.20 -3.09 11.56
CA HIS A 44 -7.05 -2.35 10.60
C HIS A 44 -7.89 -1.30 11.33
N LEU A 45 -7.74 -0.05 10.90
CA LEU A 45 -8.55 1.07 11.37
C LEU A 45 -9.80 1.23 10.51
N ARG A 46 -9.62 1.40 9.20
CA ARG A 46 -10.71 1.62 8.24
C ARG A 46 -10.31 1.32 6.81
N THR A 47 -11.33 1.10 5.98
CA THR A 47 -11.18 0.95 4.53
C THR A 47 -11.56 2.25 3.85
N ILE A 48 -10.64 2.78 3.05
CA ILE A 48 -10.76 3.99 2.26
C ILE A 48 -11.04 3.58 0.82
N ASP A 49 -12.03 4.23 0.21
CA ASP A 49 -12.35 4.02 -1.19
C ASP A 49 -11.28 4.71 -2.08
N PRO A 50 -10.65 3.99 -3.03
CA PRO A 50 -9.56 4.54 -3.84
C PRO A 50 -10.01 5.66 -4.79
N ARG A 51 -11.31 5.78 -5.08
CA ARG A 51 -11.86 6.83 -5.96
C ARG A 51 -12.29 8.07 -5.18
N SER A 52 -12.36 7.99 -3.85
CA SER A 52 -12.61 9.13 -2.97
C SER A 52 -11.46 10.14 -3.02
N SER A 53 -11.72 11.38 -2.57
CA SER A 53 -10.67 12.41 -2.50
C SER A 53 -9.52 12.01 -1.57
N GLU A 54 -9.79 11.30 -0.48
CA GLU A 54 -8.77 10.79 0.44
C GLU A 54 -7.97 9.66 -0.23
N GLY A 55 -8.65 8.68 -0.82
CA GLY A 55 -8.00 7.57 -1.53
C GLY A 55 -7.09 8.03 -2.67
N LYS A 56 -7.53 9.01 -3.47
CA LYS A 56 -6.70 9.60 -4.53
C LYS A 56 -5.43 10.27 -4.01
N GLN A 57 -5.53 10.98 -2.88
CA GLN A 57 -4.35 11.61 -2.27
C GLN A 57 -3.36 10.55 -1.78
N ILE A 58 -3.86 9.48 -1.16
CA ILE A 58 -3.04 8.37 -0.69
C ILE A 58 -2.36 7.68 -1.88
N LEU A 59 -3.10 7.37 -2.95
CA LEU A 59 -2.54 6.76 -4.16
C LEU A 59 -1.45 7.62 -4.81
N ALA A 60 -1.64 8.94 -4.84
CA ALA A 60 -0.64 9.86 -5.37
C ALA A 60 0.68 9.81 -4.58
N LEU A 61 0.64 9.52 -3.27
CA LEU A 61 1.85 9.33 -2.46
C LEU A 61 2.62 8.07 -2.88
N PHE A 62 1.90 7.00 -3.24
CA PHE A 62 2.52 5.76 -3.74
C PHE A 62 3.03 5.92 -5.17
N GLU A 63 2.32 6.63 -6.05
CA GLU A 63 2.77 6.91 -7.42
C GLU A 63 3.98 7.86 -7.47
N THR A 64 4.10 8.80 -6.53
CA THR A 64 5.21 9.78 -6.50
C THR A 64 6.50 9.19 -5.93
N ALA A 65 6.45 8.04 -5.26
CA ALA A 65 7.62 7.39 -4.69
C ALA A 65 8.36 6.45 -5.68
N ALA A 66 7.88 6.33 -6.93
CA ALA A 66 8.50 5.56 -8.02
C ALA A 66 9.39 6.45 -8.91
#